data_AF-A0A511NFB0-F1
#
_entry.id   AF-A0A511NFB0-F1
#
_cell.length_a   1.000
_cell.length_b   1.000
_cell.length_c   1.000
_cell.angle_alpha   90.00
_cell.angle_beta   90.00
_cell.angle_gamma   90.00
#
_symmetry.space_group_name_H-M   'P 1'
#
loop_
_entity.id
_entity.type
_entity.pdbx_description
1 polymer ?
#
loop_
_entity_poly.entity_id
_entity_poly.type
_entity_poly.pdbx_seq_one_letter_code
_entity_poly.pdbx_strand_id
1 'polypeptide(L)' 'MFQKALDFRDNHITKVTTMQEFKQILENKGGFISCFWDGTVETEKRVKEETKVTIRCIPLDSIEEVGTCIYFYR' A
#
# COMPACT_ATOMS: atom_id res chain seq x y z
N MET A 1 -0.23 -26.40 7.70
CA MET A 1 -0.90 -25.61 6.63
C MET A 1 -0.92 -24.12 6.95
N PHE A 2 -1.11 -23.71 8.21
CA PHE A 2 -1.12 -22.30 8.62
C PHE A 2 0.16 -21.52 8.24
N GLN A 3 1.35 -22.03 8.58
CA GLN A 3 2.61 -21.34 8.33
C GLN A 3 2.83 -21.00 6.85
N LYS A 4 2.55 -21.94 5.94
CA LYS A 4 2.69 -21.72 4.49
C LYS A 4 1.81 -20.59 3.97
N ALA A 5 0.59 -20.47 4.49
CA ALA A 5 -0.33 -19.39 4.10
C ALA A 5 0.12 -18.04 4.68
N LEU A 6 0.67 -18.05 5.89
CA LEU A 6 1.26 -16.89 6.56
C LEU A 6 2.46 -16.36 5.78
N ASP A 7 3.42 -17.25 5.47
CA ASP A 7 4.61 -16.92 4.69
C ASP A 7 4.23 -16.44 3.29
N PHE A 8 3.21 -17.03 2.66
CA PHE A 8 2.73 -16.58 1.36
C PHE A 8 2.18 -15.16 1.43
N ARG A 9 1.33 -14.85 2.42
CA ARG A 9 0.80 -13.50 2.63
C ARG A 9 1.93 -12.51 2.82
N ASP A 10 2.87 -12.81 3.72
CA ASP A 10 3.93 -11.87 4.11
C ASP A 10 4.90 -11.62 2.94
N ASN A 11 5.20 -12.63 2.12
CA ASN A 11 6.01 -12.47 0.89
C ASN A 11 5.27 -11.73 -0.25
N HIS A 12 3.94 -11.62 -0.17
CA HIS A 12 3.10 -10.89 -1.12
C HIS A 12 2.71 -9.49 -0.62
N ILE A 13 3.26 -9.03 0.50
CA ILE A 13 3.19 -7.63 0.93
C ILE A 13 4.43 -6.91 0.41
N THR A 14 4.24 -5.87 -0.40
CA THR A 14 5.34 -5.06 -0.93
C THR A 14 5.23 -3.64 -0.39
N LYS A 15 6.28 -3.18 0.31
CA LYS A 15 6.36 -1.78 0.77
C LYS A 15 6.74 -0.88 -0.40
N VAL A 16 6.03 0.23 -0.58
CA VAL A 16 6.31 1.25 -1.60
C VAL A 16 6.22 2.64 -1.00
N THR A 17 6.97 3.58 -1.58
CA THR A 17 7.03 4.97 -1.09
C THR A 17 6.50 5.98 -2.10
N THR A 18 6.38 5.60 -3.38
CA THR A 18 5.92 6.49 -4.44
C THR A 18 4.73 5.91 -5.20
N MET A 19 3.90 6.80 -5.77
CA MET A 19 2.82 6.38 -6.67
C MET A 19 3.30 5.63 -7.92
N GLN A 20 4.52 5.89 -8.39
CA GLN A 20 5.10 5.18 -9.54
C GLN A 20 5.40 3.71 -9.18
N GLU A 21 6.08 3.46 -8.06
CA GLU A 21 6.31 2.10 -7.54
C GLU A 21 4.98 1.39 -7.27
N PHE A 22 4.02 2.10 -6.67
CA PHE A 22 2.69 1.56 -6.42
C PHE A 22 2.04 1.01 -7.70
N LYS A 23 2.01 1.82 -8.77
CA LYS A 23 1.45 1.41 -10.07
C LYS A 23 2.23 0.24 -10.69
N GLN A 24 3.56 0.29 -10.65
CA GLN A 24 4.41 -0.79 -11.18
C GLN A 24 4.18 -2.12 -10.45
N ILE A 25 4.09 -2.11 -9.13
CA ILE A 25 3.84 -3.32 -8.34
C ILE A 25 2.42 -3.83 -8.60
N LEU A 26 1.44 -2.92 -8.68
CA LEU A 26 0.05 -3.27 -8.98
C LEU A 26 -0.08 -3.99 -10.33
N GLU A 27 0.64 -3.55 -11.36
CA GLU A 27 0.60 -4.14 -12.70
C GLU A 27 1.45 -5.42 -12.83
N ASN A 28 2.64 -5.47 -12.23
CA ASN A 28 3.58 -6.57 -12.44
C ASN A 28 3.40 -7.75 -11.46
N LYS A 29 3.21 -7.46 -10.17
CA LYS A 29 3.19 -8.49 -9.11
C LYS A 29 1.79 -8.70 -8.54
N GLY A 30 1.04 -7.61 -8.38
CA GLY A 30 -0.19 -7.60 -7.60
C GLY A 30 0.06 -7.93 -6.12
N GLY A 31 -0.99 -8.36 -5.43
CA GLY A 31 -0.94 -8.66 -3.99
C GLY A 31 -1.20 -7.43 -3.11
N PHE A 32 -0.65 -7.44 -1.90
CA PHE A 32 -0.83 -6.36 -0.95
C PHE A 32 0.29 -5.32 -1.11
N ILE A 33 -0.09 -4.06 -1.20
CA ILE A 33 0.85 -2.95 -1.29
C ILE A 33 0.75 -2.16 0.01
N SER A 34 1.86 -2.11 0.75
CA SER A 34 2.00 -1.34 1.97
C SER A 34 2.60 0.02 1.62
N CYS A 35 1.92 1.09 1.98
CA CYS A 35 2.32 2.44 1.64
C CYS A 35 1.90 3.41 2.74
N PHE A 36 2.55 4.59 2.76
CA PHE A 36 2.16 5.67 3.66
C PHE A 36 0.98 6.42 3.08
N TRP A 37 -0.01 6.65 3.94
CA TRP A 37 -1.18 7.46 3.65
C TRP A 37 -1.27 8.57 4.69
N ASP A 38 -1.63 9.76 4.24
CA ASP A 38 -1.76 10.99 5.03
C ASP A 38 -3.09 11.08 5.80
N GLY A 39 -3.98 10.09 5.67
CA GLY A 39 -5.27 10.08 6.36
C GLY A 39 -6.35 10.93 5.69
N THR A 40 -6.05 11.57 4.56
CA THR A 40 -6.98 12.48 3.89
C THR A 40 -7.88 11.75 2.87
N VAL A 41 -9.12 12.24 2.77
CA VAL A 41 -10.11 11.72 1.82
C VAL A 41 -9.76 12.11 0.39
N GLU A 42 -9.09 13.25 0.16
CA GLU A 42 -8.63 13.62 -1.18
C GLU A 42 -7.64 12.59 -1.74
N THR A 43 -6.66 12.18 -0.93
CA THR A 43 -5.69 11.17 -1.33
C THR A 43 -6.38 9.83 -1.62
N GLU A 44 -7.31 9.39 -0.77
CA GLU A 44 -8.04 8.15 -1.00
C GLU A 44 -8.81 8.17 -2.32
N LYS A 45 -9.53 9.27 -2.61
CA LYS A 45 -10.27 9.42 -3.86
C LYS A 45 -9.35 9.39 -5.08
N ARG A 46 -8.22 10.10 -5.03
CA ARG A 46 -7.27 10.16 -6.14
C ARG A 46 -6.61 8.81 -6.40
N VAL A 47 -6.16 8.12 -5.35
CA VAL A 47 -5.64 6.75 -5.48
C VAL A 47 -6.70 5.85 -6.11
N LYS A 48 -7.95 5.92 -5.66
CA LYS A 48 -9.06 5.13 -6.22
C LYS A 48 -9.35 5.48 -7.69
N GLU A 49 -9.33 6.75 -8.08
CA GLU A 49 -9.54 7.19 -9.45
C GLU A 49 -8.41 6.74 -10.38
N GLU A 50 -7.16 6.86 -9.94
CA GLU A 50 -5.99 6.56 -10.77
C GLU A 50 -5.66 5.07 -10.85
N THR A 51 -5.90 4.31 -9.78
CA THR A 51 -5.43 2.92 -9.66
C THR A 51 -6.57 1.92 -9.51
N LYS A 52 -7.82 2.39 -9.34
CA LYS A 52 -9.04 1.58 -9.10
C LYS A 52 -9.00 0.71 -7.85
N VAL A 53 -7.95 0.80 -7.04
CA VAL A 53 -7.84 0.09 -5.75
C VAL A 53 -8.25 0.99 -4.59
N THR A 54 -8.75 0.37 -3.53
CA THR A 54 -9.17 1.05 -2.29
C THR A 54 -8.30 0.62 -1.12
N ILE A 55 -8.20 1.48 -0.11
CA ILE A 55 -7.52 1.17 1.14
C ILE A 55 -8.27 0.02 1.84
N ARG A 56 -7.56 -1.05 2.20
CA ARG A 56 -8.16 -2.27 2.76
C ARG A 56 -8.08 -2.36 4.28
N CYS A 57 -6.96 -1.95 4.86
CA CYS A 57 -6.68 -2.08 6.28
C CYS A 57 -5.56 -1.12 6.70
N ILE A 58 -5.64 -0.61 7.93
CA ILE A 58 -4.55 0.10 8.60
C ILE A 58 -4.10 -0.81 9.75
N PRO A 59 -2.88 -1.40 9.68
CA PRO A 59 -2.42 -2.33 10.69
C PRO A 59 -2.21 -1.62 12.03
N LEU A 60 -2.84 -2.14 13.10
CA LEU A 60 -2.73 -1.60 14.46
C LEU A 60 -1.33 -1.81 15.06
N ASP A 61 -0.67 -2.93 14.72
CA ASP A 61 0.69 -3.27 15.15
C ASP A 61 1.76 -2.83 14.12
N SER A 62 1.48 -1.79 13.34
CA SER A 62 2.48 -1.27 12.40
C SER A 62 3.60 -0.56 13.16
N ILE A 63 4.83 -0.72 12.67
CA ILE A 63 5.98 0.03 13.17
C ILE A 63 5.70 1.51 12.90
N GLU A 64 5.77 2.36 13.92
CA GLU A 64 5.67 3.81 13.77
C GLU A 64 6.86 4.32 12.95
N GLU A 65 6.71 4.34 11.63
CA GLU A 65 7.69 4.85 10.69
C GLU A 65 7.21 6.21 10.17
N VAL A 66 8.09 7.22 10.21
CA VAL A 66 7.81 8.52 9.58
C VAL A 66 8.04 8.36 8.08
N GLY A 67 6.95 8.40 7.32
CA GLY A 67 6.99 8.30 5.87
C GLY A 67 6.27 9.46 5.20
N THR A 68 6.59 9.69 3.92
CA THR A 68 5.86 10.64 3.09
C THR A 68 4.71 9.89 2.42
N CYS A 69 3.52 10.47 2.45
CA CYS A 69 2.37 9.90 1.75
C CYS A 69 2.69 9.71 0.26
N ILE A 70 2.30 8.57 -0.31
CA ILE A 70 2.59 8.25 -1.72
C ILE A 70 2.14 9.33 -2.71
N TYR A 71 1.11 10.09 -2.34
CA TYR A 71 0.50 11.12 -3.17
C TYR A 71 1.04 12.52 -2.91
N PHE A 72 1.81 12.75 -1.85
CA PHE A 72 2.23 14.08 -1.47
C PHE A 72 3.37 14.57 -2.37
N TYR A 73 3.03 15.25 -3.46
CA TYR A 73 3.92 16.14 -4.18
C TYR A 73 3.90 17.49 -3.49
N ARG A 74 5.05 17.96 -3.03
CA ARG A 74 5.26 19.38 -2.75
C ARG A 74 5.07 20.20 -4.01
#